data_AF-A0A2V9ICA3-F1
#
_entry.id   AF-A0A2V9ICA3-F1
#
_cell.length_a   1.000
_cell.length_b   1.000
_cell.length_c   1.000
_cell.angle_alpha   90.00
_cell.angle_beta   90.00
_cell.angle_gamma   90.00
#
_symmetry.space_group_name_H-M   'P 1'
#
loop_
_entity.id
_entity.type
_entity.pdbx_description
1 polymer ?
#
loop_
_entity_poly.entity_id
_entity_poly.type
_entity_poly.pdbx_seq_one_letter_code
_entity_poly.pdbx_strand_id
1 'polypeptide(L)'
;AGLDLIVNTPLGRTSRFDEKSIRRAAVQHGVSCITTLSAAAAAVNGIRAQREQGIQVVSLQELHQEGGARFQVSDLAASGSNTGGAVKEPEKGVRTRNLEPGTWSLP
;
A
#
# COMPACT_ATOMS: atom_id res chain seq x y z
N ALA A 1 -7.63 24.60 -13.92
CA ALA A 1 -7.33 23.74 -12.76
C ALA A 1 -7.88 22.35 -13.06
N GLY A 2 -7.01 21.34 -13.10
CA GLY A 2 -7.39 19.94 -13.35
C GLY A 2 -7.65 19.20 -12.04
N LEU A 3 -8.22 17.99 -12.13
CA LEU A 3 -8.31 17.05 -11.01
C LEU A 3 -7.15 16.08 -11.10
N ASP A 4 -6.31 16.00 -10.06
CA ASP A 4 -5.13 15.13 -10.06
C ASP A 4 -5.35 13.82 -9.26
N LEU A 5 -6.31 13.83 -8.32
CA LEU A 5 -6.59 12.71 -7.43
C LEU A 5 -8.07 12.64 -7.03
N ILE A 6 -8.62 11.42 -7.01
CA ILE A 6 -9.95 11.08 -6.51
C ILE A 6 -9.80 10.13 -5.31
N VAL A 7 -10.52 10.40 -4.22
CA VAL A 7 -10.66 9.48 -3.07
C VAL A 7 -12.11 9.01 -3.01
N ASN A 8 -12.34 7.73 -3.28
CA ASN A 8 -13.67 7.12 -3.31
C ASN A 8 -13.76 6.01 -2.25
N THR A 9 -14.41 6.26 -1.12
CA THR A 9 -14.58 5.26 -0.06
C THR A 9 -15.98 4.67 -0.11
N PRO A 10 -16.23 3.60 -0.92
CA PRO A 10 -17.59 3.09 -1.08
C PRO A 10 -18.07 2.48 0.24
N LEU A 11 -19.16 3.02 0.79
CA LEU A 11 -19.87 2.46 1.94
C LEU A 11 -21.17 1.84 1.42
N GLY A 12 -21.19 0.51 1.25
CA GLY A 12 -22.42 -0.23 0.92
C GLY A 12 -22.60 -0.68 -0.54
N ARG A 13 -23.65 -1.47 -0.78
CA ARG A 13 -23.91 -2.17 -2.06
C ARG A 13 -24.38 -1.25 -3.19
N THR A 14 -25.14 -0.19 -2.87
CA THR A 14 -25.65 0.80 -3.84
C THR A 14 -24.54 1.68 -4.44
N SER A 15 -23.40 1.83 -3.75
CA SER A 15 -22.27 2.63 -4.23
C SER A 15 -21.45 1.94 -5.34
N ARG A 16 -21.66 0.64 -5.59
CA ARG A 16 -20.91 -0.16 -6.58
C ARG A 16 -21.24 0.18 -8.04
N PHE A 17 -22.44 0.69 -8.31
CA PHE A 17 -22.86 1.01 -9.67
C PHE A 17 -22.16 2.28 -10.18
N ASP A 18 -22.18 3.34 -9.37
CA ASP A 18 -21.51 4.61 -9.68
C ASP A 18 -19.99 4.47 -9.65
N GLU A 19 -19.46 3.58 -8.79
CA GLU A 19 -18.04 3.30 -8.68
C GLU A 19 -17.41 2.85 -10.02
N LYS A 20 -18.14 2.08 -10.85
CA LYS A 20 -17.64 1.67 -12.17
C LYS A 20 -17.50 2.86 -13.10
N SER A 21 -18.50 3.74 -13.13
CA SER A 21 -18.51 4.93 -13.97
C SER A 21 -17.43 5.93 -13.56
N ILE A 22 -17.30 6.18 -12.25
CA ILE A 22 -16.27 7.06 -11.68
C ILE A 22 -14.87 6.54 -12.02
N ARG A 23 -14.62 5.24 -11.80
CA ARG A 23 -13.31 4.64 -12.07
C ARG A 23 -12.98 4.65 -13.57
N ARG A 24 -13.97 4.42 -14.43
CA ARG A 24 -13.79 4.50 -15.89
C ARG A 24 -13.44 5.93 -16.32
N ALA A 25 -14.14 6.93 -15.81
CA ALA A 25 -13.85 8.33 -16.09
C ALA A 25 -12.45 8.72 -15.58
N ALA A 26 -12.08 8.29 -14.36
CA ALA A 26 -10.76 8.55 -13.79
C ALA A 26 -9.63 8.01 -14.69
N VAL A 27 -9.76 6.77 -15.17
CA VAL A 27 -8.78 6.18 -16.11
C VAL A 27 -8.74 6.93 -17.44
N GLN A 28 -9.91 7.30 -18.00
CA GLN A 28 -9.97 8.05 -19.26
C GLN A 28 -9.30 9.42 -19.18
N HIS A 29 -9.35 10.06 -18.01
CA HIS A 29 -8.73 11.36 -17.76
C HIS A 29 -7.33 11.27 -17.15
N GLY A 30 -6.78 10.07 -16.94
CA GLY A 30 -5.46 9.89 -16.32
C GLY A 30 -5.40 10.31 -14.84
N VAL A 31 -6.54 10.36 -14.17
CA VAL A 31 -6.66 10.79 -12.77
C VAL A 31 -6.55 9.58 -11.85
N SER A 32 -5.66 9.66 -10.86
CA SER A 32 -5.51 8.57 -9.89
C SER A 32 -6.75 8.46 -8.98
N CYS A 33 -7.19 7.23 -8.71
CA CYS A 33 -8.36 6.95 -7.88
C CYS A 33 -8.00 5.99 -6.75
N ILE A 34 -8.12 6.45 -5.51
CA ILE A 34 -7.83 5.69 -4.29
C ILE A 34 -9.14 5.28 -3.63
N THR A 35 -9.29 3.99 -3.30
CA THR A 35 -10.56 3.47 -2.76
C THR A 35 -10.57 3.13 -1.28
N THR A 36 -9.45 3.34 -0.58
CA THR A 36 -9.31 3.03 0.84
C THR A 36 -8.79 4.23 1.60
N LEU A 37 -9.29 4.41 2.82
CA LEU A 37 -8.80 5.47 3.71
C LEU A 37 -7.33 5.28 4.07
N SER A 38 -6.86 4.03 4.20
CA SER A 38 -5.46 3.73 4.48
C SER A 38 -4.53 4.18 3.35
N ALA A 39 -4.91 3.95 2.09
CA ALA A 39 -4.13 4.43 0.94
C ALA A 39 -4.21 5.94 0.80
N ALA A 40 -5.34 6.57 1.14
CA ALA A 40 -5.46 8.02 1.16
C ALA A 40 -4.52 8.65 2.21
N ALA A 41 -4.46 8.07 3.42
CA ALA A 41 -3.53 8.49 4.46
C ALA A 41 -2.06 8.32 4.01
N ALA A 42 -1.72 7.19 3.39
CA ALA A 42 -0.38 6.96 2.84
C ALA A 42 -0.01 7.98 1.74
N ALA A 43 -0.94 8.33 0.86
CA ALA A 43 -0.73 9.35 -0.17
C ALA A 43 -0.46 10.73 0.44
N VAL A 44 -1.22 11.13 1.46
CA VAL A 44 -0.98 12.40 2.19
C VAL A 44 0.40 12.40 2.83
N ASN A 45 0.79 11.31 3.48
CA ASN A 45 2.11 11.19 4.11
C ASN A 45 3.23 11.23 3.07
N GLY A 46 3.07 10.54 1.94
CA GLY A 46 4.03 10.57 0.83
C GLY A 46 4.19 11.96 0.22
N ILE A 47 3.08 12.68 -0.01
CA ILE A 47 3.12 14.06 -0.53
C ILE A 47 3.81 14.99 0.46
N ARG A 48 3.57 14.84 1.77
CA ARG A 48 4.25 15.64 2.81
C ARG A 48 5.75 15.35 2.82
N ALA A 49 6.14 14.08 2.90
CA ALA A 49 7.55 13.68 2.88
C ALA A 49 8.26 14.19 1.62
N GLN A 50 7.63 14.08 0.45
CA GLN A 50 8.19 14.60 -0.81
C GLN A 50 8.38 16.11 -0.79
N ARG A 51 7.45 16.87 -0.18
CA ARG A 51 7.54 18.33 -0.07
C ARG A 51 8.62 18.78 0.91
N GLU A 52 8.82 18.03 2.00
CA GLU A 52 9.73 18.39 3.08
C GLU A 52 11.18 17.93 2.81
N GLN A 53 11.35 16.71 2.29
CA GLN A 53 12.65 16.03 2.19
C GLN A 53 13.12 15.85 0.73
N GLY A 54 12.25 16.08 -0.25
CA GLY A 54 12.52 15.81 -1.66
C GLY A 54 12.53 14.30 -1.98
N ILE A 55 12.99 13.96 -3.18
CA ILE A 55 13.17 12.57 -3.61
C ILE A 55 14.65 12.22 -3.49
N GLN A 56 14.97 11.21 -2.69
CA GLN A 56 16.29 10.61 -2.63
C GLN A 56 16.33 9.40 -3.56
N VAL A 57 17.38 9.29 -4.36
CA VAL A 57 17.60 8.17 -5.28
C VAL A 57 18.81 7.39 -4.78
N VAL A 58 18.63 6.09 -4.55
CA VAL A 58 19.68 5.16 -4.15
C VAL A 58 19.64 4.00 -5.14
N SER A 59 20.80 3.54 -5.62
CA SER A 59 20.86 2.39 -6.50
C SER A 59 20.50 1.11 -5.73
N LEU A 60 19.94 0.12 -6.43
CA LEU A 60 19.63 -1.17 -5.81
C LEU A 60 20.88 -1.86 -5.26
N GLN A 61 22.04 -1.64 -5.88
CA GLN A 61 23.32 -2.17 -5.45
C GLN A 61 23.78 -1.53 -4.13
N GLU A 62 23.70 -0.20 -4.00
CA GLU A 62 24.00 0.52 -2.75
C GLU A 62 23.05 0.07 -1.63
N LEU A 63 21.74 -0.02 -1.91
CA LEU A 63 20.75 -0.51 -0.96
C LEU A 63 21.06 -1.94 -0.47
N HIS A 64 21.52 -2.83 -1.35
CA HIS A 64 21.91 -4.20 -0.98
C HIS A 64 23.25 -4.25 -0.23
N GLN A 65 24.18 -3.32 -0.50
CA GLN A 65 25.50 -3.24 0.14
C GLN A 65 25.44 -2.62 1.54
N GLU A 66 24.50 -1.70 1.78
CA GLU A 66 24.11 -1.23 3.12
C GLU A 66 23.44 -2.35 3.96
N GLY A 67 23.16 -3.49 3.32
CA GLY A 67 22.78 -4.77 3.90
C GLY A 67 21.30 -5.10 3.65
N GLY A 68 20.89 -6.32 4.01
CA GLY A 68 19.49 -6.63 4.39
C GLY A 68 19.02 -5.82 5.60
N ALA A 69 19.33 -4.53 5.62
CA ALA A 69 18.92 -3.52 6.56
C ALA A 69 17.41 -3.41 6.43
N ARG A 70 16.76 -4.05 7.40
CA ARG A 70 15.33 -3.96 7.68
C ARG A 70 14.84 -2.56 7.31
N PHE A 71 13.90 -2.49 6.39
CA PHE A 71 13.03 -1.34 6.22
C PHE A 71 12.34 -1.12 7.58
N GLN A 72 12.97 -0.35 8.47
CA GLN A 72 12.41 -0.03 9.77
C GLN A 72 11.34 1.04 9.53
N VAL A 73 10.08 0.60 9.59
CA VAL A 73 8.92 1.49 9.71
C VAL A 73 8.87 2.07 11.13
N SER A 74 10.00 2.49 11.70
CA SER A 74 10.05 3.05 13.05
C SER A 74 9.71 4.54 13.06
N ASP A 75 9.94 5.25 11.96
CA ASP A 75 9.87 6.72 11.96
C ASP A 75 8.54 7.28 11.44
N LEU A 76 7.65 6.41 10.93
CA LEU A 76 6.31 6.82 10.48
C LEU A 76 5.23 6.72 11.58
N ALA A 77 5.56 6.14 12.74
CA ALA A 77 4.60 5.86 13.82
C ALA A 77 4.43 7.00 14.83
N ALA A 78 5.18 8.11 14.72
CA ALA A 78 5.16 9.18 15.72
C ALA A 78 4.00 10.20 15.57
N SER A 79 3.04 9.98 14.68
CA SER A 79 1.82 10.82 14.64
C SER A 79 0.61 10.05 14.12
N GLY A 80 -0.07 9.33 15.01
CA GLY A 80 -1.28 8.59 14.67
C GLY A 80 -1.74 7.64 15.75
N SER A 81 -2.06 8.17 16.94
CA SER A 81 -2.77 7.42 17.97
C SER A 81 -4.13 6.95 17.44
N ASN A 82 -4.29 5.66 17.17
CA ASN A 82 -5.59 5.02 17.05
C ASN A 82 -5.68 3.88 18.06
N THR A 83 -6.26 4.20 19.22
CA THR A 83 -6.72 3.22 20.20
C THR A 83 -7.91 2.47 19.60
N GLY A 84 -7.69 1.21 19.23
CA GLY A 84 -8.74 0.39 18.63
C GLY A 84 -8.46 -1.11 18.67
N GLY A 85 -8.83 -1.74 19.79
CA GLY A 85 -9.38 -3.09 19.84
C GLY A 85 -8.49 -4.26 19.45
N ALA A 86 -8.06 -5.03 20.46
CA ALA A 86 -7.49 -6.36 20.30
C ALA A 86 -8.42 -7.26 19.46
N VAL A 87 -7.95 -7.69 18.29
CA VAL A 87 -8.56 -8.78 17.53
C VAL A 87 -7.72 -10.03 17.80
N LYS A 88 -8.33 -10.98 18.50
CA LYS A 88 -7.79 -12.29 18.87
C LYS A 88 -7.34 -13.06 17.60
N GLU A 89 -6.09 -13.49 17.58
CA GLU A 89 -5.52 -14.47 16.64
C GLU A 89 -6.38 -15.75 16.61
N PRO A 90 -6.87 -16.22 15.46
CA PRO A 90 -7.38 -17.58 15.32
C PRO A 90 -6.23 -18.53 14.97
N GLU A 91 -5.80 -19.27 15.97
CA GLU A 91 -4.95 -20.46 15.89
C GLU A 91 -5.42 -21.47 14.82
N LYS A 92 -4.77 -21.49 13.65
CA LYS A 92 -4.76 -22.64 12.74
C LYS A 92 -3.37 -22.84 12.15
N GLY A 93 -2.72 -23.92 12.59
CA GLY A 93 -1.37 -24.29 12.20
C GLY A 93 -1.21 -24.45 10.69
N VAL A 94 -0.34 -23.61 10.12
CA VAL A 94 0.21 -23.79 8.78
C VAL A 94 1.45 -24.69 8.93
N ARG A 95 1.31 -25.96 8.55
CA ARG A 95 2.46 -26.87 8.40
C ARG A 95 3.27 -26.41 7.19
N THR A 96 4.43 -25.81 7.42
CA THR A 96 5.44 -25.57 6.38
C THR A 96 6.01 -26.92 5.95
N ARG A 97 5.63 -27.42 4.76
CA ARG A 97 6.40 -28.48 4.11
C ARG A 97 7.70 -27.87 3.61
N ASN A 98 8.82 -28.25 4.23
CA ASN A 98 10.15 -27.99 3.68
C ASN A 98 10.19 -28.62 2.28
N LEU A 99 10.31 -27.79 1.25
CA LEU A 99 10.55 -28.21 -0.12
C LEU A 99 12.06 -28.20 -0.32
N GLU A 100 12.65 -29.39 -0.41
CA GLU A 100 14.07 -29.56 -0.77
C GLU A 100 14.31 -29.01 -2.18
N PRO A 101 15.43 -28.29 -2.42
CA PRO A 101 15.69 -27.66 -3.71
C PRO A 101 16.23 -28.68 -4.71
N GLY A 102 15.40 -29.14 -5.66
CA GLY A 102 15.92 -29.77 -6.87
C GLY A 102 15.08 -30.89 -7.48
N THR A 103 13.87 -30.60 -7.96
CA THR A 103 13.29 -31.35 -9.09
C THR A 103 12.18 -30.53 -9.75
N TRP A 104 12.50 -29.85 -10.85
CA TRP A 104 11.47 -29.32 -11.76
C TRP A 104 11.51 -30.18 -13.02
N SER A 105 10.59 -31.13 -13.13
CA SER A 105 10.27 -31.79 -14.40
C SER A 105 8.84 -31.43 -14.78
N LEU A 106 8.71 -30.76 -15.93
CA LEU A 106 7.44 -30.39 -16.55
C LEU A 106 7.06 -31.45 -17.60
N PRO A 107 5.79 -31.86 -17.70
CA PRO A 107 5.17 -32.17 -18.98
C PRO A 107 4.68 -30.91 -19.70
#